data_AF-A0A7S3GNC1-F1
#
_entry.id   AF-A0A7S3GNC1-F1
#
_cell.length_a   1.000
_cell.length_b   1.000
_cell.length_c   1.000
_cell.angle_alpha   90.00
_cell.angle_beta   90.00
_cell.angle_gamma   90.00
#
_symmetry.space_group_name_H-M   'P 1'
#
loop_
_entity.id
_entity.type
_entity.pdbx_description
1 polymer ?
#
loop_
_entity_poly.entity_id
_entity_poly.type
_entity_poly.pdbx_seq_one_letter_code
_entity_poly.pdbx_strand_id
1 'polypeptide(L)'
;LKAPVVVQLALPPCLPRPPSGLPKAMKLQKRLAAEIKKCGRGRIWLDPNESNEISMANSRFNIRKLIKDGLIIRKAVKMHSRSRVRKNLEAKRKGRHTGIG
;
A
#
# COMPACT_ATOMS: atom_id res chain seq x y z
N LEU A 1 11.96 34.86 -13.79
CA LEU A 1 11.96 34.24 -15.14
C LEU A 1 12.30 32.76 -15.01
N LYS A 2 11.33 31.92 -15.36
CA LYS A 2 11.40 30.50 -15.77
C LYS A 2 12.19 29.50 -14.89
N ALA A 3 11.44 28.77 -14.06
CA ALA A 3 11.60 27.32 -13.96
C ALA A 3 10.27 26.67 -14.38
N PRO A 4 10.19 26.05 -15.56
CA PRO A 4 9.03 25.27 -16.00
C PRO A 4 9.27 23.75 -15.83
N VAL A 5 8.20 22.99 -16.08
CA VAL A 5 8.10 21.56 -16.42
C VAL A 5 8.23 20.50 -15.30
N VAL A 6 7.04 19.99 -14.91
CA VAL A 6 6.63 18.57 -14.66
C VAL A 6 7.40 17.75 -13.60
N VAL A 7 6.81 16.90 -12.75
CA VAL A 7 5.73 15.94 -12.95
C VAL A 7 5.27 15.36 -11.58
N GLN A 8 4.09 14.74 -11.58
CA GLN A 8 3.70 13.58 -10.75
C GLN A 8 3.10 13.83 -9.33
N LEU A 9 1.78 13.94 -9.30
CA LEU A 9 0.85 13.20 -8.42
C LEU A 9 1.09 13.29 -6.91
N ALA A 10 0.51 14.32 -6.29
CA ALA A 10 -0.08 14.16 -4.98
C ALA A 10 -1.31 13.24 -5.12
N LEU A 11 -1.12 11.92 -5.14
CA LEU A 11 -2.18 11.02 -4.68
C LEU A 11 -2.26 11.23 -3.16
N PRO A 12 -3.37 11.73 -2.60
CA PRO A 12 -3.54 11.76 -1.16
C PRO A 12 -3.40 10.34 -0.61
N PRO A 13 -2.58 10.07 0.43
CA PRO A 13 -2.61 8.81 1.15
C PRO A 13 -3.85 8.75 2.05
N CYS A 14 -5.03 8.99 1.50
CA CYS A 14 -6.32 8.96 2.20
C CYS A 14 -7.42 8.55 1.22
N LEU A 15 -7.30 7.38 0.57
CA LEU A 15 -8.54 6.74 0.12
C LEU A 15 -9.33 6.36 1.38
N PRO A 16 -10.53 6.93 1.60
CA PRO A 16 -11.38 6.51 2.70
C PRO A 16 -11.63 5.00 2.55
N ARG A 17 -11.67 4.28 3.67
CA ARG A 17 -12.11 2.88 3.65
C ARG A 17 -13.53 2.88 3.07
N PRO A 18 -13.78 2.25 1.91
CA PRO A 18 -15.14 2.14 1.43
C PRO A 18 -15.97 1.37 2.48
N PRO A 19 -17.20 1.82 2.79
CA PRO A 19 -18.10 1.09 3.65
C PRO A 19 -18.37 -0.29 3.07
N SER A 20 -18.43 -1.27 3.97
CA SER A 20 -18.54 -2.69 3.73
C SER A 20 -19.83 -3.08 3.03
N GLY A 21 -19.83 -3.08 1.69
CA GLY A 21 -20.54 -4.13 0.95
C GLY A 21 -19.78 -5.43 1.16
N LEU A 22 -20.43 -6.46 1.72
CA LEU A 22 -19.82 -7.76 1.99
C LEU A 22 -19.11 -8.29 0.73
N PRO A 23 -17.76 -8.33 0.68
CA PRO A 23 -17.10 -8.91 -0.48
C PRO A 23 -17.30 -10.42 -0.43
N LYS A 24 -17.73 -11.01 -1.56
CA LYS A 24 -17.61 -12.46 -1.83
C LYS A 24 -16.27 -12.96 -1.30
N ALA A 25 -16.28 -14.06 -0.54
CA ALA A 25 -15.10 -14.54 0.18
C ALA A 25 -14.01 -15.14 -0.74
N MET A 26 -13.27 -14.29 -1.46
CA MET A 26 -12.15 -14.68 -2.34
C MET A 26 -10.87 -14.93 -1.54
N LYS A 27 -10.87 -16.01 -0.75
CA LYS A 27 -9.78 -16.38 0.18
C LYS A 27 -8.53 -16.88 -0.56
N LEU A 28 -8.70 -17.65 -1.63
CA LEU A 28 -7.62 -18.25 -2.41
C LEU A 28 -6.83 -17.19 -3.19
N GLN A 29 -7.53 -16.34 -3.93
CA GLN A 29 -6.96 -15.31 -4.80
C GLN A 29 -6.17 -14.29 -3.98
N LYS A 30 -6.71 -13.87 -2.82
CA LYS A 30 -5.96 -13.01 -1.88
C LYS A 30 -4.68 -13.68 -1.37
N ARG A 31 -4.67 -15.00 -1.14
CA ARG A 31 -3.47 -15.74 -0.73
C ARG A 31 -2.44 -15.77 -1.86
N LEU A 32 -2.85 -16.17 -3.06
CA LEU A 32 -1.96 -16.28 -4.21
C LEU A 32 -1.34 -14.92 -4.60
N ALA A 33 -2.16 -13.85 -4.64
CA ALA A 33 -1.70 -12.50 -4.92
C ALA A 33 -0.70 -12.00 -3.86
N ALA A 34 -0.96 -12.29 -2.58
CA ALA A 34 -0.08 -11.95 -1.47
C ALA A 34 1.30 -12.62 -1.59
N GLU A 35 1.34 -13.91 -1.94
CA GLU A 35 2.59 -14.65 -2.14
C GLU A 35 3.38 -14.13 -3.35
N ILE A 36 2.71 -13.80 -4.47
CA ILE A 36 3.38 -13.29 -5.68
C ILE A 36 3.98 -11.88 -5.47
N LYS A 37 3.21 -10.95 -4.87
CA LYS A 37 3.69 -9.57 -4.60
C LYS A 37 4.50 -9.44 -3.31
N LYS A 38 4.79 -10.55 -2.61
CA LYS A 38 5.52 -10.59 -1.32
C LYS A 38 4.92 -9.62 -0.30
N CYS A 39 3.61 -9.74 -0.08
CA CYS A 39 2.83 -8.86 0.80
C CYS A 39 1.91 -9.66 1.72
N GLY A 40 1.44 -9.04 2.81
CA GLY A 40 0.35 -9.62 3.61
C GLY A 40 -1.01 -9.50 2.91
N ARG A 41 -1.93 -10.45 3.17
CA ARG A 41 -3.29 -10.50 2.61
C ARG A 41 -4.08 -9.18 2.79
N GLY A 42 -3.88 -8.47 3.90
CA GLY A 42 -4.57 -7.20 4.19
C GLY A 42 -4.16 -6.03 3.29
N ARG A 43 -3.02 -6.15 2.60
CA ARG A 43 -2.51 -5.13 1.67
C ARG A 43 -2.98 -5.31 0.23
N ILE A 44 -3.58 -6.46 -0.09
CA ILE A 44 -4.14 -6.70 -1.41
C ILE A 44 -5.53 -6.05 -1.48
N TRP A 45 -5.71 -5.19 -2.46
CA TRP A 45 -7.00 -4.66 -2.87
C TRP A 45 -7.43 -5.40 -4.14
N LEU A 46 -8.71 -5.80 -4.15
CA LEU A 46 -9.37 -6.44 -5.26
C LEU A 46 -10.51 -5.51 -5.67
N ASP A 47 -10.67 -5.31 -6.96
CA ASP A 47 -11.78 -4.53 -7.48
C ASP A 47 -13.11 -5.28 -7.31
N PRO A 48 -14.17 -4.65 -6.74
CA PRO A 48 -15.47 -5.29 -6.57
C PRO A 48 -16.29 -5.36 -7.87
N ASN A 49 -16.04 -4.49 -8.86
CA ASN A 49 -16.75 -4.47 -10.14
C ASN A 49 -16.40 -5.72 -10.95
N GLU A 50 -15.11 -6.05 -11.03
CA GLU A 50 -14.57 -7.20 -11.78
C GLU A 50 -14.40 -8.48 -10.93
N SER A 51 -15.19 -8.62 -9.86
CA SER A 51 -15.05 -9.74 -8.91
C SER A 51 -15.28 -11.13 -9.52
N ASN A 52 -16.05 -11.22 -10.60
CA ASN A 52 -16.33 -12.48 -11.30
C ASN A 52 -15.11 -12.97 -12.10
N GLU A 53 -14.40 -12.09 -12.79
CA GLU A 53 -13.16 -12.42 -13.51
C GLU A 53 -12.06 -12.87 -12.54
N ILE A 54 -11.93 -12.16 -11.42
CA ILE A 54 -10.97 -12.51 -10.36
C ILE A 54 -11.29 -13.90 -9.77
N SER A 55 -12.57 -14.25 -9.59
CA SER A 55 -12.97 -15.55 -9.04
C SER A 55 -12.56 -16.72 -9.94
N MET A 56 -12.58 -16.54 -11.27
CA MET A 56 -12.19 -17.58 -12.22
C MET A 56 -10.66 -17.81 -12.28
N ALA A 57 -9.86 -16.87 -11.78
CA ALA A 57 -8.41 -16.98 -11.77
C ALA A 57 -7.89 -17.85 -10.62
N ASN A 58 -7.68 -19.15 -10.89
CA ASN A 58 -7.21 -20.11 -9.89
C ASN A 58 -5.67 -20.30 -9.85
N SER A 59 -4.99 -20.10 -10.98
CA SER A 59 -3.54 -20.33 -11.10
C SER A 59 -2.72 -19.07 -10.79
N ARG A 60 -1.49 -19.25 -10.27
CA ARG A 60 -0.52 -18.16 -10.04
C ARG A 60 -0.23 -17.37 -11.33
N PHE A 61 -0.21 -18.05 -12.48
CA PHE A 61 0.03 -17.41 -13.77
C PHE A 61 -1.08 -16.41 -14.12
N ASN A 62 -2.35 -16.79 -13.94
CA ASN A 62 -3.49 -15.92 -14.21
C ASN A 62 -3.51 -14.73 -13.25
N ILE A 63 -3.21 -14.95 -11.96
CA ILE A 63 -3.08 -13.86 -10.98
C ILE A 63 -1.97 -12.88 -11.37
N ARG A 64 -0.87 -13.31 -11.99
CA ARG A 64 0.18 -12.40 -12.50
C ARG A 64 -0.31 -11.51 -13.64
N LYS A 65 -1.20 -12.01 -14.51
CA LYS A 65 -1.84 -11.21 -15.57
C LYS A 65 -2.72 -10.12 -14.95
N LEU A 66 -3.64 -10.51 -14.06
CA LEU A 66 -4.54 -9.57 -13.35
C LEU A 66 -3.79 -8.49 -12.53
N ILE A 67 -2.60 -8.82 -12.00
CA ILE A 67 -1.73 -7.85 -11.32
C ILE A 67 -1.10 -6.86 -12.31
N LYS A 68 -0.79 -7.29 -13.53
CA LYS A 68 -0.23 -6.45 -14.59
C LYS A 68 -1.31 -5.53 -15.19
N ASP A 69 -2.53 -6.05 -15.31
CA ASP A 69 -3.69 -5.35 -15.83
C ASP A 69 -4.27 -4.34 -14.81
N GLY A 70 -3.86 -4.44 -13.54
CA GLY A 70 -4.20 -3.47 -12.50
C GLY A 70 -5.48 -3.76 -11.72
N LEU A 71 -6.14 -4.90 -11.97
CA LEU A 71 -7.31 -5.38 -11.23
C LEU A 71 -6.97 -5.77 -9.78
N ILE A 72 -5.73 -6.21 -9.56
CA ILE A 72 -5.20 -6.58 -8.24
C ILE A 72 -4.08 -5.62 -7.85
N ILE A 73 -4.34 -4.77 -6.86
CA ILE A 73 -3.43 -3.69 -6.46
C ILE A 73 -2.86 -3.92 -5.05
N ARG A 74 -1.57 -3.63 -4.88
CA ARG A 74 -0.93 -3.54 -3.56
C ARG A 74 -1.18 -2.15 -2.97
N LYS A 75 -1.92 -2.08 -1.86
CA LYS A 75 -2.06 -0.85 -1.07
C LYS A 75 -0.72 -0.45 -0.45
N ALA A 76 -0.46 0.86 -0.42
CA ALA A 76 0.70 1.42 0.28
C ALA A 76 0.70 1.05 1.77
N VAL A 77 1.88 1.02 2.40
CA VAL A 77 1.99 0.84 3.86
C VAL A 77 1.52 2.13 4.53
N LYS A 78 0.85 2.01 5.68
CA LYS A 78 0.63 3.17 6.55
C LYS A 78 1.98 3.70 7.03
N MET A 79 2.39 4.86 6.53
CA MET A 79 3.66 5.47 6.91
C MET A 79 3.52 6.16 8.28
N HIS A 80 4.42 5.85 9.20
CA HIS A 80 4.59 6.63 10.43
C HIS A 80 5.69 7.67 10.21
N SER A 81 5.41 8.94 10.55
CA SER A 81 6.40 10.02 10.40
C SER A 81 7.58 9.82 11.36
N ARG A 82 8.81 9.89 10.84
CA ARG A 82 10.04 9.88 11.65
C ARG A 82 10.58 11.28 11.99
N SER A 83 9.83 12.33 11.65
CA SER A 83 10.25 13.73 11.84
C SER A 83 10.64 14.03 13.30
N ARG A 84 9.82 13.64 14.27
CA ARG A 84 10.06 13.84 15.71
C ARG A 84 11.34 13.13 16.17
N VAL A 85 11.51 11.87 15.78
CA VAL A 85 12.69 11.07 16.14
C VAL A 85 13.97 11.68 15.55
N ARG A 86 13.93 12.16 14.30
CA ARG A 86 15.08 12.83 13.67
C ARG A 86 15.45 14.12 14.38
N LYS A 87 14.47 14.96 14.72
CA LYS A 87 14.69 16.19 15.50
C LYS A 87 15.33 15.90 16.85
N ASN A 88 14.83 14.89 17.58
CA ASN A 88 15.40 14.51 18.87
C ASN A 88 16.81 13.93 18.74
N LEU A 89 17.11 13.15 17.69
CA LEU A 89 18.45 12.64 17.40
C LEU A 89 19.44 13.77 17.10
N GLU A 90 19.01 14.79 16.35
CA GLU A 90 19.84 15.96 16.07
C GLU A 90 20.14 16.75 17.36
N ALA A 91 19.14 16.94 18.22
CA ALA A 91 19.32 17.56 19.53
C ALA A 91 20.29 16.75 20.42
N LYS A 92 20.14 15.42 20.47
CA LYS A 92 21.06 14.52 21.18
C LYS A 92 22.48 14.58 20.64
N ARG A 93 22.67 14.61 19.31
CA ARG A 93 23.98 14.73 18.68
C ARG A 93 24.67 16.07 19.00
N LYS A 94 23.90 17.13 19.22
CA LYS A 94 24.40 18.43 19.71
C LYS A 94 24.65 18.47 21.23
N GLY A 95 24.58 17.33 21.92
CA GLY A 95 24.82 17.22 23.37
C GLY A 95 23.63 17.68 24.23
N ARG A 96 22.41 17.77 23.66
CA ARG A 96 21.20 18.04 24.45
C ARG A 96 20.57 16.74 24.93
N HIS A 97 19.87 16.76 26.07
CA HIS A 97 19.25 15.56 26.66
C HIS A 97 20.25 14.45 27.07
N THR A 98 21.42 14.85 27.58
CA THR A 98 22.47 13.97 28.15
C THR A 98 22.73 14.28 29.63
N GLY A 99 21.75 14.85 30.34
CA GLY A 99 21.82 15.03 31.79
C GLY A 99 21.69 13.70 32.52
N ILE A 100 21.85 13.72 33.84
CA ILE A 100 21.72 12.54 34.71
C ILE A 100 20.25 12.07 34.84
N GLY A 101 19.28 12.88 34.38
CA GLY A 101 17.86 12.55 34.25
C GLY A 101 17.24 13.17 32.99
#